data_AF-A0A952S8F9-F1
#
_entry.id   AF-A0A952S8F9-F1
#
_cell.length_a   1.000
_cell.length_b   1.000
_cell.length_c   1.000
_cell.angle_alpha   90.00
_cell.angle_beta   90.00
_cell.angle_gamma   90.00
#
_symmetry.space_group_name_H-M   'P 1'
#
loop_
_entity.id
_entity.type
_entity.pdbx_description
1 polymer ?
#
loop_
_entity_poly.entity_id
_entity_poly.type
_entity_poly.pdbx_seq_one_letter_code
_entity_poly.pdbx_strand_id
1 'polypeptide(L)'
;MNDDFDETILDDEEKFKKRFRRIERPAFLGEPKPKENKKTITIMLDPDIIEHFKTEAERTRVGYQTLINQTLRETIEGTASSDPLEKLLKNKKALKRLKAELEAV
;
A
#
# COMPACT_ATOMS: atom_id res chain seq x y z
N MET A 1 13.49 -36.38 11.53
CA MET A 1 13.23 -36.43 10.08
C MET A 1 14.33 -35.61 9.46
N ASN A 2 15.43 -36.27 9.07
CA ASN A 2 16.51 -35.63 8.35
C ASN A 2 16.17 -35.79 6.88
N ASP A 3 15.88 -34.69 6.19
CA ASP A 3 15.96 -34.66 4.74
C ASP A 3 17.44 -34.85 4.39
N ASP A 4 17.80 -36.06 3.95
CA ASP A 4 19.11 -36.35 3.36
C ASP A 4 19.22 -35.53 2.06
N PHE A 5 19.65 -34.28 2.21
CA PHE A 5 20.01 -33.42 1.10
C PHE A 5 21.31 -33.96 0.50
N ASP A 6 21.18 -34.82 -0.50
CA ASP A 6 22.30 -35.32 -1.28
C ASP A 6 22.89 -34.15 -2.11
N GLU A 7 24.00 -33.61 -1.61
CA GLU A 7 24.73 -32.49 -2.19
C GLU A 7 25.19 -32.76 -3.63
N THR A 8 25.36 -34.03 -4.01
CA THR A 8 25.77 -34.43 -5.37
C THR A 8 24.70 -34.14 -6.43
N ILE A 9 23.48 -33.79 -6.03
CA ILE A 9 22.39 -33.38 -6.92
C ILE A 9 22.66 -32.01 -7.57
N LEU A 10 23.50 -31.16 -6.95
CA LEU A 10 23.85 -29.85 -7.50
C LEU A 10 24.82 -29.96 -8.68
N ASP A 11 25.68 -30.97 -8.68
CA ASP A 11 26.73 -31.17 -9.67
C ASP A 11 26.24 -31.90 -10.94
N ASP A 12 25.13 -32.63 -10.83
CA ASP A 12 24.58 -33.45 -11.90
C ASP A 12 23.34 -32.77 -12.52
N GLU A 13 23.56 -32.06 -13.64
CA GLU A 13 22.56 -31.20 -14.29
C GLU A 13 21.27 -31.96 -14.65
N GLU A 14 21.37 -33.24 -15.00
CA GLU A 14 20.19 -34.08 -15.31
C GLU A 14 19.37 -34.39 -14.06
N LYS A 15 20.02 -34.75 -12.95
CA LYS A 15 19.35 -35.02 -11.67
C LYS A 15 18.74 -33.75 -11.09
N PHE A 16 19.43 -32.62 -11.22
CA PHE A 16 18.93 -31.30 -10.82
C PHE A 16 17.65 -30.94 -11.58
N LYS A 17 17.66 -31.03 -12.92
CA LYS A 17 16.47 -30.75 -13.76
C LYS A 17 15.30 -31.70 -13.48
N LYS A 18 15.57 -32.94 -13.06
CA LYS A 18 14.53 -33.94 -12.73
C LYS A 18 13.85 -33.65 -11.39
N ARG A 19 14.59 -33.21 -10.36
CA ARG A 19 14.02 -32.85 -9.04
C ARG A 19 13.41 -31.45 -9.02
N PHE A 20 14.07 -30.46 -9.61
CA PHE A 20 13.60 -29.08 -9.66
C PHE A 20 12.80 -28.78 -10.92
N ARG A 21 11.96 -29.73 -11.35
CA ARG A 21 10.99 -29.45 -12.41
C ARG A 21 10.11 -28.30 -11.93
N ARG A 22 10.05 -27.23 -12.72
CA ARG A 22 9.11 -26.13 -12.49
C ARG A 22 7.72 -26.75 -12.47
N ILE A 23 7.11 -26.83 -11.28
CA ILE A 23 5.73 -27.27 -11.16
C ILE A 23 4.90 -26.23 -11.91
N GLU A 24 4.25 -26.64 -12.99
CA GLU A 24 3.26 -25.80 -13.64
C GLU A 24 2.19 -25.47 -12.62
N ARG A 25 1.86 -24.17 -12.50
CA ARG A 25 0.86 -23.71 -11.53
C ARG A 25 -0.40 -24.57 -11.68
N PRO A 26 -0.88 -25.18 -10.59
CA PRO A 26 -1.99 -26.09 -10.73
C PRO A 26 -3.26 -25.30 -11.10
N ALA A 27 -4.06 -25.84 -12.02
CA ALA A 27 -5.20 -25.16 -12.63
C ALA A 27 -6.28 -24.68 -11.63
N PHE A 28 -6.27 -25.16 -10.38
CA PHE A 28 -7.17 -24.71 -9.33
C PHE A 28 -6.78 -23.36 -8.70
N LEU A 29 -5.51 -22.94 -8.80
CA LEU A 29 -5.14 -21.55 -8.60
C LEU A 29 -5.50 -20.82 -9.89
N GLY A 30 -6.71 -20.29 -9.97
CA GLY A 30 -7.15 -19.49 -11.12
C GLY A 30 -6.20 -18.35 -11.48
N GLU A 31 -6.48 -17.65 -12.57
CA GLU A 31 -5.62 -16.57 -13.07
C GLU A 31 -5.32 -15.53 -11.98
N PRO A 32 -4.08 -15.04 -11.88
CA PRO A 32 -3.72 -14.02 -10.90
C PRO A 32 -4.56 -12.77 -11.17
N LYS A 33 -5.57 -12.53 -10.32
CA LYS A 33 -6.40 -11.34 -10.44
C LYS A 33 -5.50 -10.10 -10.33
N PRO A 34 -5.58 -9.15 -11.27
CA PRO A 34 -4.84 -7.90 -11.16
C PRO A 34 -5.27 -7.18 -9.90
N LYS A 35 -4.32 -6.55 -9.20
CA LYS A 35 -4.60 -5.70 -8.04
C LYS A 35 -5.20 -4.38 -8.55
N GLU A 36 -6.48 -4.36 -8.89
CA GLU A 36 -7.17 -3.19 -9.48
C GLU A 36 -7.00 -1.90 -8.65
N ASN A 37 -6.85 -2.03 -7.33
CA ASN A 37 -6.77 -0.90 -6.40
C ASN A 37 -5.35 -0.34 -6.18
N LYS A 38 -4.32 -0.88 -6.85
CA LYS A 38 -2.93 -0.45 -6.64
C LYS A 38 -2.22 -0.27 -7.98
N LYS A 39 -1.66 0.92 -8.21
CA LYS A 39 -0.81 1.21 -9.36
C LYS A 39 0.66 1.20 -8.93
N THR A 40 1.50 0.51 -9.69
CA THR A 40 2.96 0.57 -9.52
C THR A 40 3.46 1.85 -10.18
N ILE A 41 4.17 2.68 -9.42
CA ILE A 41 4.81 3.89 -9.91
C ILE A 41 6.28 3.87 -9.51
N THR A 42 7.12 4.43 -10.37
CA THR A 42 8.53 4.68 -10.04
C THR A 42 8.66 6.12 -9.59
N ILE A 43 9.09 6.32 -8.35
CA ILE A 43 9.38 7.63 -7.76
C ILE A 43 10.77 7.59 -7.13
N MET A 44 11.49 8.70 -7.19
CA MET A 44 12.69 8.90 -6.39
C MET A 44 12.27 9.48 -5.04
N LEU A 45 12.76 8.88 -3.96
CA LEU A 45 12.55 9.32 -2.59
C LEU A 45 13.91 9.47 -1.94
N ASP A 46 14.05 10.46 -1.09
CA ASP A 46 15.28 10.68 -0.33
C ASP A 46 15.55 9.50 0.60
N PRO A 47 16.83 9.14 0.81
CA PRO A 47 17.21 7.95 1.56
C PRO A 47 16.80 8.01 3.04
N ASP A 48 16.82 9.20 3.64
CA ASP A 48 16.40 9.47 5.01
C ASP A 48 14.90 9.22 5.22
N ILE A 49 14.06 9.60 4.25
CA ILE A 49 12.62 9.33 4.27
C ILE A 49 12.37 7.81 4.28
N ILE A 50 13.08 7.07 3.42
CA ILE A 50 12.97 5.61 3.35
C ILE A 50 13.39 4.97 4.68
N GLU A 51 14.49 5.43 5.27
CA GLU A 51 15.01 4.92 6.55
C GLU A 51 14.04 5.18 7.70
N HIS A 52 13.45 6.38 7.76
CA HIS A 52 12.42 6.73 8.73
C HIS A 52 11.21 5.77 8.65
N PHE A 53 10.65 5.57 7.45
CA PHE A 53 9.49 4.68 7.28
C PHE A 53 9.82 3.20 7.47
N LYS A 54 11.06 2.77 7.24
CA LYS A 54 11.51 1.40 7.58
C LYS A 54 11.55 1.19 9.08
N THR A 55 12.13 2.12 9.82
CA THR A 55 12.21 2.04 11.29
C THR A 55 10.82 2.01 11.92
N GLU A 56 9.91 2.86 11.43
CA GLU A 56 8.50 2.88 11.86
C GLU A 56 7.73 1.61 11.47
N ALA A 57 8.03 1.04 10.30
CA ALA A 57 7.44 -0.22 9.84
C ALA A 57 7.81 -1.40 10.75
N GLU A 58 9.07 -1.47 11.19
CA GLU A 58 9.53 -2.49 12.13
C GLU A 58 8.82 -2.39 13.47
N ARG A 59 8.63 -1.16 13.97
CA ARG A 59 7.93 -0.90 15.24
C ARG A 59 6.45 -1.26 15.18
N THR A 60 5.79 -0.94 14.06
CA THR A 60 4.34 -1.14 13.88
C THR A 60 3.97 -2.51 13.30
N ARG A 61 4.96 -3.29 12.83
CA ARG A 61 4.77 -4.53 12.05
C ARG A 61 3.91 -4.35 10.80
N VAL A 62 3.87 -3.14 10.27
CA VAL A 62 3.17 -2.77 9.03
C VAL A 62 4.23 -2.49 7.98
N GLY A 63 4.04 -2.92 6.74
CA GLY A 63 5.02 -2.66 5.68
C GLY A 63 5.24 -1.16 5.44
N TYR A 64 6.49 -0.74 5.23
CA TYR A 64 6.85 0.67 4.99
C TYR A 64 6.06 1.31 3.85
N GLN A 65 5.74 0.56 2.79
CA GLN A 65 4.90 1.04 1.69
C GLN A 65 3.49 1.43 2.17
N THR A 66 2.92 0.66 3.09
CA THR A 66 1.60 0.96 3.66
C THR A 66 1.64 2.24 4.47
N LEU A 67 2.70 2.44 5.27
CA LEU A 67 2.89 3.67 6.04
C LEU A 67 3.04 4.89 5.13
N ILE A 68 3.89 4.81 4.11
CA ILE A 68 4.05 5.89 3.13
C ILE A 68 2.70 6.25 2.50
N ASN A 69 1.95 5.25 2.03
CA ASN A 69 0.63 5.50 1.44
C ASN A 69 -0.37 6.09 2.43
N GLN A 70 -0.32 5.67 3.69
CA GLN A 70 -1.20 6.18 4.75
C GLN A 70 -0.89 7.65 5.03
N THR A 71 0.38 8.01 5.20
CA THR A 71 0.81 9.39 5.39
C THR A 71 0.41 10.26 4.20
N LEU A 72 0.61 9.80 2.96
CA LEU A 72 0.17 10.52 1.76
C LEU A 72 -1.36 10.75 1.75
N ARG A 73 -2.16 9.75 2.15
CA ARG A 73 -3.62 9.90 2.28
C ARG A 73 -3.99 10.93 3.33
N GLU A 74 -3.38 10.86 4.51
CA GLU A 74 -3.59 11.82 5.60
C GLU A 74 -3.22 13.24 5.19
N THR A 75 -2.18 13.39 4.36
CA THR A 75 -1.80 14.72 3.86
C THR A 75 -2.83 15.25 2.87
N ILE A 76 -3.39 14.39 2.00
CA ILE A 76 -4.48 14.74 1.07
C ILE A 76 -5.77 15.08 1.83
N GLU A 77 -6.12 14.31 2.84
CA GLU A 77 -7.32 14.54 3.67
C GLU A 77 -7.16 15.77 4.57
N GLY A 78 -5.95 16.02 5.07
CA GLY A 78 -5.57 17.20 5.84
C GLY A 78 -5.60 18.47 5.00
N THR A 79 -5.13 18.42 3.75
CA THR A 79 -5.24 19.53 2.79
C THR A 79 -6.69 19.75 2.34
N ALA A 80 -7.49 18.69 2.19
CA ALA A 80 -8.94 18.81 1.96
C ALA A 80 -9.73 19.33 3.19
N SER A 81 -9.11 19.31 4.38
CA SER A 81 -9.70 19.72 5.65
C SER A 81 -9.22 21.06 6.17
N SER A 82 -8.28 21.72 5.48
CA SER A 82 -7.59 22.91 5.94
C SER A 82 -8.41 24.19 5.88
N ASP A 83 -9.58 24.18 5.23
CA ASP A 83 -10.47 25.33 5.30
C ASP A 83 -11.73 25.01 6.15
N PRO A 84 -11.77 25.49 7.42
CA PRO A 84 -13.01 25.50 8.20
C PRO A 84 -14.18 26.10 7.42
N LEU A 85 -13.90 27.05 6.51
CA LEU A 85 -14.86 27.66 5.63
C LEU A 85 -15.44 26.67 4.63
N GLU A 86 -14.64 25.77 4.04
CA GLU A 86 -15.15 24.74 3.13
C GLU A 86 -16.07 23.74 3.82
N LYS A 87 -15.74 23.33 5.05
CA LYS A 87 -16.61 22.45 5.85
C LYS A 87 -17.94 23.13 6.20
N LEU A 88 -17.91 24.43 6.47
CA LEU A 88 -19.12 25.24 6.70
C LEU A 88 -19.95 25.44 5.42
N LEU A 89 -19.30 25.71 4.29
CA LEU A 89 -19.93 25.89 2.98
C LEU A 89 -20.57 24.60 2.46
N LYS A 90 -19.98 23.43 2.75
CA LYS A 90 -20.58 22.13 2.41
C LYS A 90 -21.82 21.81 3.27
N ASN A 91 -22.00 22.46 4.42
CA ASN A 91 -23.15 22.26 5.29
C ASN A 91 -24.33 23.16 4.89
N LYS A 92 -25.24 22.62 4.08
CA LYS A 92 -26.44 23.31 3.57
C LYS A 92 -27.33 23.92 4.66
N LYS A 93 -27.34 23.33 5.86
CA LYS A 93 -28.14 23.81 7.00
C LYS A 93 -27.50 25.04 7.67
N ALA A 94 -26.16 25.08 7.71
CA ALA A 94 -25.41 26.23 8.21
C ALA A 94 -25.55 27.45 7.28
N LEU A 95 -25.42 27.24 5.96
CA LEU A 95 -25.65 28.27 4.94
C LEU A 95 -27.04 28.91 5.03
N LYS A 96 -28.08 28.10 5.26
CA LYS A 96 -29.46 28.60 5.37
C LYS A 96 -29.66 29.53 6.57
N ARG A 97 -28.97 29.26 7.69
CA ARG A 97 -29.02 30.10 8.90
C ARG A 97 -28.29 31.42 8.71
N LEU A 98 -27.07 31.37 8.17
CA LEU A 98 -26.30 32.58 7.84
C LEU A 98 -27.04 33.48 6.86
N LYS A 99 -27.71 32.90 5.84
CA LYS A 99 -28.54 33.67 4.92
C LYS A 99 -29.71 34.35 5.62
N ALA A 100 -30.40 33.66 6.52
CA ALA A 100 -31.52 34.24 7.25
C ALA A 100 -31.11 35.38 8.19
N GLU A 101 -29.90 35.29 8.75
CA GLU A 101 -29.35 36.32 9.66
C GLU A 101 -28.87 37.55 8.89
N LEU A 102 -28.33 37.37 7.67
CA LEU A 102 -27.97 38.47 6.77
C LEU A 102 -29.18 39.18 6.14
N GLU A 103 -30.32 38.50 5.93
CA GLU A 103 -31.56 39.13 5.45
C GLU A 103 -32.33 39.85 6.56
N ALA A 104 -32.00 39.61 7.82
CA ALA A 104 -32.62 40.24 8.98
C ALA A 104 -31.91 41.53 9.45
N VAL A 105 -30.79 41.90 8.80
CA VAL A 105 -30.01 43.13 9.02
C VAL A 105 -30.23 44.08 7.84
#